data_AF-A0A2V5LBD0-F1
#
_entry.id   AF-A0A2V5LBD0-F1
#
_cell.length_a   1.000
_cell.length_b   1.000
_cell.length_c   1.000
_cell.angle_alpha   90.00
_cell.angle_beta   90.00
_cell.angle_gamma   90.00
#
_symmetry.space_group_name_H-M   'P 1'
#
loop_
_entity.id
_entity.type
_entity.pdbx_description
1 polymer ?
#
loop_
_entity_poly.entity_id
_entity_poly.type
_entity_poly.pdbx_seq_one_letter_code
_entity_poly.pdbx_strand_id
1 'polypeptide(L)' 'MHVYEVRPRKDHRGVDPISDVLPFGRLWYGEPNAVSNAIGYAKHRSRSHDGVIRVYDAAGNVIETHKHKGDFKEW' A
#
# COMPACT_ATOMS: atom_id res chain seq x y z
N MET A 1 10.78 8.59 -3.39
CA MET A 1 10.23 7.89 -2.22
C MET A 1 8.77 7.60 -2.52
N HIS A 2 8.39 6.33 -2.63
CA HIS A 2 7.02 5.96 -3.01
C HIS A 2 6.12 5.96 -1.79
N VAL A 3 4.96 6.62 -1.88
CA VAL A 3 3.97 6.60 -0.80
C VAL A 3 2.79 5.73 -1.23
N TYR A 4 2.45 4.78 -0.38
CA TYR A 4 1.29 3.93 -0.52
C TYR A 4 0.36 4.14 0.67
N GLU A 5 -0.92 4.24 0.41
CA GLU A 5 -1.98 4.36 1.39
C GLU A 5 -2.95 3.21 1.21
N VAL A 6 -3.11 2.38 2.23
CA VAL A 6 -4.09 1.30 2.24
C VAL A 6 -5.29 1.80 3.03
N ARG A 7 -6.41 2.02 2.34
CA ARG A 7 -7.62 2.59 2.95
C ARG A 7 -8.78 1.61 2.90
N PRO A 8 -9.55 1.46 3.99
CA PRO A 8 -10.77 0.67 3.97
C PRO A 8 -11.77 1.26 3.00
N ARG A 9 -12.49 0.39 2.30
CA ARG A 9 -13.58 0.78 1.42
C ARG A 9 -14.79 1.27 2.22
N LYS A 10 -15.54 2.21 1.64
CA LYS A 10 -16.82 2.68 2.19
C LYS A 10 -17.84 1.57 2.36
N ASP A 11 -17.81 0.57 1.47
CA ASP A 11 -18.69 -0.60 1.55
C ASP A 11 -18.19 -1.69 2.51
N HIS A 12 -17.06 -1.49 3.18
CA HIS A 12 -16.43 -2.43 4.11
C HIS A 12 -16.04 -3.80 3.52
N ARG A 13 -16.08 -3.99 2.20
CA ARG A 13 -15.71 -5.27 1.54
C ARG A 13 -14.26 -5.30 1.07
N GLY A 14 -13.36 -4.72 1.85
CA GLY A 14 -11.92 -4.75 1.59
C GLY A 14 -11.23 -3.39 1.65
N VAL A 15 -10.13 -3.27 0.93
CA VAL A 15 -9.26 -2.09 0.95
C VAL A 15 -8.86 -1.66 -0.45
N ASP A 16 -8.67 -0.34 -0.61
CA ASP A 16 -8.08 0.29 -1.78
C ASP A 16 -6.65 0.73 -1.43
N PRO A 17 -5.62 0.11 -2.03
CA PRO A 17 -4.30 0.71 -2.11
C PRO A 17 -4.29 1.89 -3.08
N ILE A 18 -3.84 3.04 -2.59
CA ILE A 18 -3.70 4.29 -3.31
C ILE A 18 -2.22 4.68 -3.30
N SER A 19 -1.72 5.17 -4.42
CA SER A 19 -0.34 5.65 -4.55
C SER A 19 -0.24 6.54 -5.79
N ASP A 20 0.63 7.53 -5.73
CA ASP A 20 0.97 8.40 -6.86
C ASP A 20 1.71 7.66 -7.98
N VAL A 21 2.31 6.50 -7.68
CA VAL A 21 3.10 5.69 -8.63
C VAL A 21 2.40 4.43 -9.12
N LEU A 22 1.07 4.35 -8.95
CA LEU A 22 0.26 3.27 -9.53
C LEU A 22 0.20 3.44 -11.06
N PRO A 23 0.73 2.48 -11.84
CA PRO A 23 0.78 2.59 -13.31
C PRO A 23 -0.56 2.28 -13.98
N PHE A 24 -1.53 1.77 -13.23
CA PHE A 24 -2.89 1.45 -13.67
C PHE A 24 -3.88 2.03 -12.67
N GLY A 25 -5.16 2.18 -13.05
CA GLY A 25 -6.21 2.85 -12.24
C GLY A 25 -6.50 2.23 -10.86
N ARG A 26 -7.75 2.32 -10.37
CA ARG A 26 -8.09 1.85 -9.02
C ARG A 26 -7.85 0.34 -8.85
N LEU A 27 -6.91 -0.03 -7.98
CA LEU A 27 -6.67 -1.39 -7.48
C LEU A 27 -7.43 -1.58 -6.17
N TRP A 28 -8.05 -2.76 -5.96
CA TRP A 28 -8.74 -3.10 -4.72
C TRP A 28 -8.53 -4.58 -4.36
N TYR A 29 -8.56 -4.89 -3.07
CA TYR A 29 -8.51 -6.26 -2.55
C TYR A 29 -9.71 -6.49 -1.63
N GLY A 30 -10.46 -7.59 -1.82
CA GLY A 30 -11.68 -7.90 -1.06
C GLY A 30 -11.64 -9.16 -0.21
N GLU A 31 -10.53 -9.89 -0.22
CA GLU A 31 -10.35 -11.14 0.52
C GLU A 31 -10.05 -10.88 2.01
N PRO A 32 -10.17 -11.89 2.90
CA PRO A 32 -9.86 -11.74 4.33
C PRO A 32 -8.46 -11.15 4.62
N ASN A 33 -7.51 -11.37 3.70
CA ASN A 33 -6.13 -10.89 3.78
C ASN A 33 -5.88 -9.63 2.92
N ALA A 34 -6.93 -8.86 2.60
CA ALA A 34 -6.86 -7.72 1.70
C ALA A 34 -5.79 -6.68 2.10
N VAL A 35 -5.66 -6.40 3.40
CA VAL A 35 -4.63 -5.50 3.94
C VAL A 35 -3.23 -6.05 3.67
N SER A 36 -2.98 -7.32 4.01
CA SER A 36 -1.69 -7.98 3.78
C SER A 36 -1.32 -8.03 2.30
N ASN A 37 -2.29 -8.30 1.43
CA ASN A 37 -2.07 -8.29 -0.03
C ASN A 37 -1.71 -6.89 -0.53
N ALA A 38 -2.40 -5.85 -0.05
CA ALA A 38 -2.09 -4.46 -0.40
C ALA A 38 -0.69 -4.03 0.07
N ILE A 39 -0.30 -4.41 1.30
CA ILE A 39 1.05 -4.17 1.83
C ILE A 39 2.09 -4.93 1.00
N GLY A 40 1.84 -6.19 0.68
CA GLY A 40 2.73 -7.02 -0.14
C GLY A 40 2.94 -6.43 -1.54
N TYR A 41 1.87 -5.94 -2.16
CA TYR A 41 1.92 -5.23 -3.43
C TYR A 41 2.80 -3.98 -3.34
N ALA A 42 2.56 -3.13 -2.34
CA ALA A 42 3.30 -1.89 -2.15
C ALA A 42 4.80 -2.14 -1.88
N LYS A 43 5.14 -3.14 -1.06
CA LYS A 43 6.53 -3.59 -0.85
C LYS A 43 7.16 -4.05 -2.16
N HIS A 44 6.46 -4.87 -2.95
CA HIS A 44 6.96 -5.40 -4.22
C HIS A 44 7.25 -4.28 -5.24
N ARG A 45 6.35 -3.28 -5.34
CA ARG A 45 6.53 -2.12 -6.23
C ARG A 45 7.59 -1.15 -5.74
N SER A 46 7.87 -1.13 -4.44
CA SER A 46 8.92 -0.30 -3.85
C SER A 46 10.30 -0.97 -3.83
N ARG A 47 10.50 -2.20 -4.32
CA ARG A 47 11.79 -2.90 -4.14
C ARG A 47 13.03 -2.11 -4.56
N SER A 48 12.91 -1.28 -5.60
CA SER A 48 14.03 -0.47 -6.10
C SER A 48 14.10 0.96 -5.53
N HIS A 49 13.16 1.36 -4.68
CA HIS A 49 13.06 2.74 -4.19
C HIS A 49 12.67 2.75 -2.71
N ASP A 50 13.13 3.75 -1.96
CA ASP A 50 12.57 3.96 -0.61
C ASP A 50 11.05 4.19 -0.70
N GLY A 51 10.30 3.52 0.17
CA GLY A 51 8.85 3.53 0.16
C GLY A 51 8.26 3.57 1.56
N VAL A 52 7.12 4.26 1.72
CA VAL A 52 6.33 4.26 2.95
C VAL A 52 4.93 3.80 2.63
N ILE A 53 4.44 2.86 3.42
CA ILE A 53 3.11 2.28 3.33
C ILE A 53 2.37 2.65 4.60
N ARG A 54 1.30 3.43 4.48
CA ARG A 54 0.41 3.81 5.58
C ARG A 54 -0.88 3.02 5.49
N VAL A 55 -1.24 2.35 6.57
CA VAL A 55 -2.53 1.67 6.68
C VAL A 55 -3.44 2.54 7.53
N TYR A 56 -4.62 2.82 7.00
CA TYR A 56 -5.63 3.64 7.66
C TYR A 56 -6.76 2.77 8.22
N ASP A 57 -7.36 3.22 9.31
CA ASP A 57 -8.66 2.71 9.76
C ASP A 57 -9.82 3.37 8.99
N ALA A 58 -11.05 2.99 9.31
CA ALA A 58 -12.25 3.55 8.70
C ALA A 58 -12.51 5.02 9.07
N ALA A 59 -11.96 5.50 10.19
CA ALA A 59 -12.03 6.88 10.61
C ALA A 59 -10.98 7.77 9.92
N GLY A 60 -10.05 7.17 9.16
CA GLY A 60 -8.98 7.88 8.46
C GLY A 60 -7.75 8.13 9.33
N ASN A 61 -7.60 7.44 10.46
CA ASN A 61 -6.39 7.48 11.27
C ASN A 61 -5.38 6.44 10.77
N VAL A 62 -4.10 6.78 10.81
CA VAL A 62 -3.03 5.82 10.51
C VAL A 62 -2.91 4.85 11.69
N ILE A 63 -3.13 3.56 11.43
CA ILE A 63 -2.99 2.49 12.42
C ILE A 63 -1.68 1.73 12.26
N GLU A 64 -1.08 1.76 11.08
CA GLU A 64 0.19 1.08 10.83
C GLU A 64 1.02 1.85 9.78
N THR A 65 2.34 1.87 9.94
CA THR A 65 3.26 2.45 8.97
C THR A 65 4.43 1.52 8.72
N HIS A 66 4.59 1.05 7.49
CA HIS A 66 5.74 0.28 7.06
C HIS A 66 6.69 1.16 6.27
N LYS A 67 7.96 1.18 6.68
CA LYS A 67 9.04 1.79 5.89
C LYS A 67 9.78 0.69 5.16
N HIS A 68 9.90 0.84 3.85
CA HIS A 68 10.73 -0.01 3.01
C HIS A 68 11.91 0.80 2.52
N LYS A 69 13.12 0.28 2.73
CA LYS A 69 14.33 0.85 2.15
C LYS A 69 14.59 0.12 0.84
N GLY A 70 14.76 0.86 -0.25
CA GLY A 70 15.06 0.24 -1.54
C GLY A 70 16.47 -0.33 -1.52
N ASP A 71 16.63 -1.60 -1.90
CA ASP A 71 17.94 -2.27 -1.99
C ASP A 71 18.47 -2.27 -3.43
N PHE A 72 18.11 -1.27 -4.24
CA PHE A 72 18.60 -1.17 -5.61
C PHE A 72 20.11 -0.91 -5.60
N LYS A 73 20.87 -1.90 -6.08
CA LYS A 73 22.30 -1.79 -6.31
C LYS A 73 22.50 -1.75 -7.82
N GLU A 74 22.85 -0.57 -8.33
CA GLU A 74 23.38 -0.43 -9.69
C GLU A 74 24.69 -1.21 -9.75
N TRP A 75 24.78 -2.13 -10.70
CA TRP A 75 25.98 -2.93 -10.97
C TRP A 75 26.85 -2.25 -12.02
#